data_AF-A0A2A4J3G7-F1
#
_entry.id   AF-A0A2A4J3G7-F1
#
_cell.length_a   1.000
_cell.length_b   1.000
_cell.length_c   1.000
_cell.angle_alpha   90.00
_cell.angle_beta   90.00
_cell.angle_gamma   90.00
#
_symmetry.space_group_name_H-M   'P 1'
#
loop_
_entity.id
_entity.type
_entity.pdbx_description
1 polymer ?
#
loop_
_entity_poly.entity_id
_entity_poly.type
_entity_poly.pdbx_seq_one_letter_code
_entity_poly.pdbx_strand_id
1 'polypeptide(L)'
;MEQQCKLLLYLDSRRYLHDMKTNCVDFLEQLTDKTICKFPPLRFLLEVDIMDLLDVFPEVGELLIREPNKVQNMCNDILYACLQAIDLEIKNRIEYAQVAVTLRLKGVPRLFKSNPHQYNGLVTIDGLLISYSKPESYVYHSVWSCPEECEGSEVILHYIPKHPPKCFVCKSVLFENSGLRRCGEQVTATFKLPDQLLLKRFHITDDLFPKLELGLRYILHVVVTKKNTIVWSLEKVIPLPAPITSPIPKDVEDLFKACKGIPWKFIYCLASSIGVNICPLNCFMHLKINLLLSLTSIKANAITGASIVHVLAGGFDTRYVAEIMAEAAKLADRHVILGTVNSLASTALISSSGGVCMLPLPLHIYHQKQVSSLLSAIETGDINTGTGQAKLKSAVWAQGMDFKKMILFNVASVFGNVCRGDCGEYYDEIVDFMMQQAVEPVGIGKEEIQALKDVAKYIDLVAGIEVDLDDATENLLRSYFLAARKENTRSVSVGSMSALIAICLTSARLCRRKVANIDDAVFAIWLHVSGSPEPRFAPEEYLQTPADVRKLQKIINSFKDWLEQFTSTLL
;
A
#
# COMPACT_ATOMS: atom_id res chain seq x y z
N MET A 1 5.91 17.05 -40.06
CA MET A 1 7.09 17.92 -40.28
C MET A 1 7.20 18.98 -39.20
N GLU A 2 6.31 19.98 -39.08
CA GLU A 2 6.46 21.04 -38.06
C GLU A 2 6.54 20.51 -36.61
N GLN A 3 5.65 19.58 -36.24
CA GLN A 3 5.65 18.94 -34.92
C GLN A 3 6.89 18.05 -34.68
N GLN A 4 7.42 17.41 -35.71
CA GLN A 4 8.68 16.63 -35.63
C GLN A 4 9.88 17.54 -35.38
N CYS A 5 9.93 18.71 -36.03
CA CYS A 5 10.99 19.70 -35.78
C CYS A 5 10.92 20.25 -34.36
N LYS A 6 9.73 20.56 -33.84
CA LYS A 6 9.53 20.98 -32.44
C LYS A 6 9.99 19.90 -31.46
N LEU A 7 9.65 18.64 -31.71
CA LEU A 7 10.13 17.51 -30.90
C LEU A 7 11.66 17.37 -30.95
N LEU A 8 12.27 17.53 -32.13
CA LEU A 8 13.72 17.46 -32.29
C LEU A 8 14.43 18.57 -31.51
N LEU A 9 13.92 19.82 -31.57
CA LEU A 9 14.44 20.94 -30.79
C LEU A 9 14.33 20.69 -29.28
N TYR A 10 13.21 20.10 -28.84
CA TYR A 10 13.06 19.69 -27.44
C TYR A 10 14.13 18.68 -27.04
N LEU A 11 14.31 17.61 -27.83
CA LEU A 11 15.30 16.57 -27.57
C LEU A 11 16.73 17.11 -27.56
N ASP A 12 17.04 18.09 -28.42
CA ASP A 12 18.34 18.76 -28.45
C ASP A 12 18.57 19.61 -27.19
N SER A 13 17.57 20.43 -26.81
CA SER A 13 17.65 21.33 -25.65
C SER A 13 17.88 20.59 -24.33
N ARG A 14 17.39 19.34 -24.24
CA ARG A 14 17.55 18.45 -23.08
C ARG A 14 18.69 17.45 -23.24
N ARG A 15 19.51 17.58 -24.30
CA ARG A 15 20.67 16.74 -24.63
C ARG A 15 20.36 15.26 -24.94
N TYR A 16 19.10 14.88 -25.10
CA TYR A 16 18.73 13.52 -25.48
C TYR A 16 19.32 13.10 -26.83
N LEU A 17 19.51 14.04 -27.77
CA LEU A 17 20.17 13.74 -29.05
C LEU A 17 21.64 13.35 -28.89
N HIS A 18 22.33 13.92 -27.90
CA HIS A 18 23.71 13.54 -27.59
C HIS A 18 23.77 12.11 -27.02
N ASP A 19 22.84 11.77 -26.14
CA ASP A 19 22.74 10.43 -25.57
C ASP A 19 22.36 9.38 -26.64
N MET A 20 21.42 9.73 -27.53
CA MET A 20 21.07 8.89 -28.69
C MET A 20 22.28 8.67 -29.58
N LYS A 21 23.03 9.73 -29.91
CA LYS A 21 24.25 9.63 -30.72
C LYS A 21 25.28 8.71 -30.06
N THR A 22 25.52 8.87 -28.75
CA THR A 22 26.47 8.04 -28.01
C THR A 22 26.07 6.57 -28.05
N ASN A 23 24.79 6.27 -27.80
CA ASN A 23 24.28 4.90 -27.88
C ASN A 23 24.36 4.32 -29.31
N CYS A 24 24.11 5.14 -30.33
CA CYS A 24 24.33 4.72 -31.72
C CYS A 24 25.79 4.40 -32.02
N VAL A 25 26.76 5.17 -31.49
CA VAL A 25 28.19 4.88 -31.65
C VAL A 25 28.56 3.58 -30.95
N ASP A 26 28.17 3.41 -29.69
CA ASP A 26 28.43 2.18 -28.92
C ASP A 26 27.86 0.95 -29.64
N PHE A 27 26.66 1.08 -30.22
CA PHE A 27 26.03 0.03 -31.01
C PHE A 27 26.82 -0.30 -32.28
N LEU A 28 27.32 0.71 -32.99
CA LEU A 28 28.14 0.54 -34.20
C LEU A 28 29.53 -0.04 -33.89
N GLU A 29 30.12 0.25 -32.73
CA GLU A 29 31.38 -0.35 -32.28
C GLU A 29 31.24 -1.82 -31.89
N GLN A 30 30.09 -2.21 -31.35
CA GLN A 30 29.79 -3.62 -31.00
C GLN A 30 29.48 -4.48 -32.23
N LEU A 31 29.23 -3.87 -33.38
CA LEU A 31 28.94 -4.55 -34.64
C LEU A 31 30.25 -5.05 -35.30
N THR A 32 30.41 -6.37 -35.37
CA THR A 32 31.50 -7.04 -36.12
C THR A 32 31.05 -7.43 -37.52
N ASP A 33 31.94 -7.51 -38.52
CA ASP A 33 31.59 -7.88 -39.92
C ASP A 33 30.74 -9.17 -40.07
N LYS A 34 30.86 -10.11 -39.11
CA LYS A 34 30.05 -11.34 -39.06
C LYS A 34 28.65 -11.16 -38.44
N THR A 35 28.44 -10.12 -37.63
CA THR A 35 27.16 -9.77 -36.98
C THR A 35 26.42 -8.63 -37.69
N ILE A 36 27.12 -7.83 -38.51
CA ILE A 36 26.58 -6.76 -39.36
C ILE A 36 25.54 -7.27 -40.37
N CYS A 37 25.67 -8.52 -40.82
CA CYS A 37 24.68 -9.14 -41.70
C CYS A 37 23.56 -9.90 -40.96
N LYS A 38 23.50 -9.83 -39.60
CA LYS A 38 22.59 -10.67 -38.79
C LYS A 38 21.90 -9.93 -37.62
N PHE A 39 21.63 -8.62 -37.81
CA PHE A 39 20.53 -7.84 -37.21
C PHE A 39 20.36 -7.80 -35.67
N PRO A 40 21.27 -7.19 -34.87
CA PRO A 40 20.89 -6.73 -33.54
C PRO A 40 19.98 -5.49 -33.65
N PRO A 41 18.88 -5.40 -32.87
CA PRO A 41 18.00 -4.24 -32.87
C PRO A 41 18.63 -3.14 -32.01
N LEU A 42 18.68 -1.91 -32.53
CA LEU A 42 19.04 -0.75 -31.72
C LEU A 42 17.80 -0.33 -30.92
N ARG A 43 17.88 -0.46 -29.60
CA ARG A 43 16.84 0.04 -28.69
C ARG A 43 17.39 1.15 -27.80
N PHE A 44 16.70 2.28 -27.80
CA PHE A 44 17.03 3.42 -26.94
C PHE A 44 15.89 3.68 -25.96
N LEU A 45 16.18 3.73 -24.66
CA LEU A 45 15.22 4.11 -23.64
C LEU A 45 15.16 5.63 -23.53
N LEU A 46 14.02 6.23 -23.89
CA LEU A 46 13.81 7.67 -23.80
C LEU A 46 12.79 7.97 -22.69
N GLU A 47 13.22 8.65 -21.64
CA GLU A 47 12.34 9.12 -20.56
C GLU A 47 11.98 10.60 -20.76
N VAL A 48 10.70 10.91 -20.96
CA VAL A 48 10.19 12.26 -21.23
C VAL A 48 9.32 12.74 -20.07
N ASP A 49 9.61 13.95 -19.57
CA ASP A 49 8.72 14.66 -18.65
C ASP A 49 7.61 15.37 -19.45
N ILE A 50 6.35 15.01 -19.17
CA ILE A 50 5.20 15.56 -19.89
C ILE A 50 4.94 17.01 -19.51
N MET A 51 5.17 17.41 -18.26
CA MET A 51 4.94 18.79 -17.83
C MET A 51 5.93 19.73 -18.51
N ASP A 52 7.20 19.33 -18.52
CA ASP A 52 8.24 20.10 -19.21
C ASP A 52 7.97 20.20 -20.71
N LEU A 53 7.53 19.10 -21.34
CA LEU A 53 7.16 19.11 -22.76
C LEU A 53 5.95 20.02 -23.04
N LEU A 54 4.95 20.04 -22.17
CA LEU A 54 3.80 20.93 -22.28
C LEU A 54 4.18 22.39 -22.08
N ASP A 55 5.13 22.68 -21.20
CA ASP A 55 5.59 24.04 -20.91
C ASP A 55 6.41 24.62 -22.08
N VAL A 56 7.29 23.83 -22.69
CA VAL A 56 8.14 24.27 -23.82
C VAL A 56 7.39 24.21 -25.16
N PHE A 57 6.70 23.09 -25.44
CA PHE A 57 5.98 22.86 -26.70
C PHE A 57 4.61 22.21 -26.47
N PRO A 58 3.58 23.02 -26.13
CA PRO A 58 2.24 22.53 -25.80
C PRO A 58 1.61 21.62 -26.85
N GLU A 59 1.78 21.92 -28.13
CA GLU A 59 1.23 21.14 -29.25
C GLU A 59 1.77 19.70 -29.29
N VAL A 60 3.06 19.53 -28.99
CA VAL A 60 3.72 18.21 -29.00
C VAL A 60 3.31 17.42 -27.76
N GLY A 61 3.21 18.08 -26.60
CA GLY A 61 2.68 17.47 -25.39
C GLY A 61 1.23 17.02 -25.53
N GLU A 62 0.37 17.85 -26.13
CA GLU A 62 -1.02 17.48 -26.41
C GLU A 62 -1.11 16.31 -27.42
N LEU A 63 -0.27 16.31 -28.45
CA LEU A 63 -0.19 15.21 -29.40
C LEU A 63 0.23 13.90 -28.72
N LEU A 64 1.17 13.95 -27.77
CA LEU A 64 1.60 12.79 -27.00
C LEU A 64 0.44 12.18 -26.18
N ILE A 65 -0.41 13.02 -25.60
CA ILE A 65 -1.57 12.59 -24.81
C ILE A 65 -2.67 12.02 -25.72
N ARG A 66 -2.98 12.69 -26.83
CA ARG A 66 -4.07 12.31 -27.74
C ARG A 66 -3.72 11.12 -28.63
N GLU A 67 -2.51 11.10 -29.19
CA GLU A 67 -2.06 10.14 -30.20
C GLU A 67 -0.63 9.64 -29.92
N PRO A 68 -0.41 8.92 -28.80
CA PRO A 68 0.92 8.52 -28.33
C PRO A 68 1.71 7.71 -29.39
N ASN A 69 1.03 6.86 -30.17
CA ASN A 69 1.67 6.07 -31.21
C ASN A 69 2.29 6.91 -32.33
N LYS A 70 1.74 8.09 -32.63
CA LYS A 70 2.36 8.99 -33.62
C LYS A 70 3.68 9.55 -33.08
N VAL A 71 3.70 9.95 -31.81
CA VAL A 71 4.92 10.44 -31.16
C VAL A 71 5.98 9.35 -31.05
N GLN A 72 5.58 8.12 -30.72
CA GLN A 72 6.45 6.96 -30.74
C GLN A 72 7.15 6.77 -32.10
N ASN A 73 6.41 6.87 -33.21
CA ASN A 73 6.97 6.79 -34.55
C ASN A 73 7.92 7.96 -34.85
N MET A 74 7.56 9.18 -34.46
CA MET A 74 8.44 10.34 -34.63
C MET A 74 9.76 10.18 -33.87
N CYS A 75 9.74 9.60 -32.66
CA CYS A 75 10.97 9.28 -31.92
C CYS A 75 11.82 8.22 -32.64
N ASN A 76 11.18 7.19 -33.21
CA ASN A 76 11.88 6.18 -34.02
C ASN A 76 12.53 6.80 -35.26
N ASP A 77 11.82 7.69 -35.97
CA ASP A 77 12.34 8.43 -37.12
C ASP A 77 13.57 9.28 -36.74
N ILE A 78 13.51 9.97 -35.59
CA ILE A 78 14.63 10.80 -35.09
C ILE A 78 15.83 9.93 -34.74
N LEU A 79 15.63 8.80 -34.06
CA LEU A 79 16.72 7.88 -33.72
C LEU A 79 17.36 7.28 -34.98
N TYR A 80 16.54 6.89 -35.96
CA TYR A 80 17.03 6.39 -37.25
C TYR A 80 17.83 7.47 -38.00
N ALA A 81 17.36 8.72 -38.00
CA ALA A 81 18.10 9.84 -38.57
C ALA A 81 19.43 10.10 -37.85
N CYS A 82 19.48 9.98 -36.51
CA CYS A 82 20.72 10.09 -35.75
C CYS A 82 21.73 9.01 -36.14
N LEU A 83 21.26 7.78 -36.35
CA LEU A 83 22.10 6.68 -36.82
C LEU A 83 22.65 6.92 -38.23
N GLN A 84 21.83 7.45 -39.15
CA GLN A 84 22.24 7.78 -40.52
C GLN A 84 23.24 8.94 -40.59
N ALA A 85 23.18 9.86 -39.62
CA ALA A 85 24.08 11.01 -39.53
C ALA A 85 25.52 10.64 -39.10
N ILE A 86 25.75 9.45 -38.55
CA ILE A 86 27.09 8.97 -38.19
C ILE A 86 27.82 8.52 -39.46
N ASP A 87 29.09 8.91 -39.61
CA ASP A 87 29.87 8.66 -40.82
C ASP A 87 30.64 7.34 -40.73
N LEU A 88 29.92 6.22 -40.91
CA LEU A 88 30.46 4.86 -40.92
C LEU A 88 29.84 4.08 -42.09
N GLU A 89 30.65 3.35 -42.88
CA GLU A 89 30.19 2.60 -44.06
C GLU A 89 29.15 1.51 -43.74
N ILE A 90 29.16 1.03 -42.49
CA ILE A 90 28.30 -0.03 -41.96
C ILE A 90 26.81 0.39 -41.92
N LYS A 91 26.51 1.69 -41.93
CA LYS A 91 25.14 2.23 -41.77
C LYS A 91 24.16 1.89 -42.89
N ASN A 92 24.67 1.68 -44.12
CA ASN A 92 23.84 1.41 -45.29
C ASN A 92 23.13 0.05 -45.25
N ARG A 93 23.53 -0.81 -44.30
CA ARG A 93 22.94 -2.15 -44.11
C ARG A 93 21.86 -2.17 -43.01
N ILE A 94 21.61 -1.04 -42.34
CA ILE A 94 20.65 -0.96 -41.23
C ILE A 94 19.29 -0.47 -41.71
N GLU A 95 18.28 -1.32 -41.55
CA GLU A 95 16.89 -1.01 -41.89
C GLU A 95 16.17 -0.27 -40.75
N TYR A 96 15.18 0.55 -41.12
CA TYR A 96 14.33 1.25 -40.14
C TYR A 96 13.66 0.29 -39.13
N ALA A 97 13.30 -0.92 -39.57
CA ALA A 97 12.70 -1.95 -38.71
C ALA A 97 13.63 -2.45 -37.58
N GLN A 98 14.92 -2.13 -37.62
CA GLN A 98 15.87 -2.50 -36.57
C GLN A 98 15.96 -1.47 -35.45
N VAL A 99 15.38 -0.29 -35.62
CA VAL A 99 15.50 0.83 -34.70
C VAL A 99 14.19 1.04 -33.96
N ALA A 100 14.24 1.03 -32.64
CA ALA A 100 13.06 1.27 -31.81
C ALA A 100 13.42 2.08 -30.56
N VAL A 101 12.72 3.20 -30.36
CA VAL A 101 12.75 3.92 -29.10
C VAL A 101 11.74 3.28 -28.15
N THR A 102 12.11 3.08 -26.89
CA THR A 102 11.16 2.74 -25.83
C THR A 102 10.84 4.03 -25.08
N LEU A 103 9.64 4.57 -25.27
CA LEU A 103 9.23 5.80 -24.60
C LEU A 103 8.72 5.52 -23.18
N ARG A 104 9.25 6.24 -22.20
CA ARG A 104 8.79 6.28 -20.81
C ARG A 104 8.36 7.69 -20.46
N LEU A 105 7.30 7.80 -19.67
CA LEU A 105 6.72 9.08 -19.29
C LEU A 105 7.01 9.35 -17.82
N LYS A 106 7.25 10.62 -17.49
CA LYS A 106 7.35 11.14 -16.12
C LYS A 106 6.44 12.36 -15.98
N GLY A 107 5.96 12.60 -14.76
CA GLY A 107 5.27 13.83 -14.41
C GLY A 107 3.89 13.94 -15.06
N VAL A 108 3.21 12.83 -15.35
CA VAL A 108 1.94 12.87 -16.07
C VAL A 108 0.84 13.49 -15.20
N PRO A 109 0.11 14.52 -15.67
CA PRO A 109 -1.03 15.08 -14.94
C PRO A 109 -2.08 14.03 -14.59
N ARG A 110 -2.57 14.06 -13.33
CA ARG A 110 -3.62 13.14 -12.85
C ARG A 110 -5.04 13.46 -13.34
N LEU A 111 -5.17 14.39 -14.27
CA LEU A 111 -6.46 14.86 -14.80
C LEU A 111 -7.03 13.95 -15.89
N PHE A 112 -6.23 13.05 -16.47
CA PHE A 112 -6.62 12.18 -17.59
C PHE A 112 -7.39 10.92 -17.16
N LYS A 113 -8.52 11.09 -16.48
CA LYS A 113 -9.47 10.00 -16.22
C LYS A 113 -10.36 9.76 -17.44
N SER A 114 -9.78 9.24 -18.52
CA SER A 114 -10.55 8.91 -19.73
C SER A 114 -11.10 7.49 -19.67
N ASN A 115 -12.32 7.31 -20.19
CA ASN A 115 -12.95 6.01 -20.33
C ASN A 115 -12.13 5.14 -21.31
N PRO A 116 -11.56 4.01 -20.88
CA PRO A 116 -10.65 3.21 -21.71
C PRO A 116 -11.32 2.60 -22.94
N HIS A 117 -12.65 2.58 -23.01
CA HIS A 117 -13.41 1.97 -24.10
C HIS A 117 -13.67 2.90 -25.30
N GLN A 118 -13.37 4.20 -25.20
CA GLN A 118 -13.72 5.18 -26.24
C GLN A 118 -12.54 5.99 -26.78
N TYR A 119 -11.33 5.83 -26.25
CA TYR A 119 -10.21 6.74 -26.52
C TYR A 119 -8.96 6.03 -27.06
N ASN A 120 -8.41 6.54 -28.17
CA ASN A 120 -7.13 6.10 -28.78
C ASN A 120 -5.91 6.85 -28.20
N GLY A 121 -5.89 7.11 -26.89
CA GLY A 121 -4.87 7.97 -26.27
C GLY A 121 -4.32 7.42 -24.96
N LEU A 122 -3.58 8.28 -24.27
CA LEU A 122 -2.97 7.97 -22.98
C LEU A 122 -4.03 7.97 -21.87
N VAL A 123 -4.06 6.91 -21.06
CA VAL A 123 -4.98 6.75 -19.93
C VAL A 123 -4.17 6.50 -18.66
N THR A 124 -4.51 7.21 -17.59
CA THR A 124 -3.95 6.96 -16.26
C THR A 124 -4.84 6.01 -15.48
N ILE A 125 -4.29 4.88 -15.04
CA ILE A 125 -4.99 3.88 -14.22
C ILE A 125 -4.30 3.83 -12.86
N ASP A 126 -5.07 4.00 -11.79
CA ASP A 126 -4.59 3.91 -10.43
C ASP A 126 -4.96 2.55 -9.82
N GLY A 127 -3.97 1.79 -9.36
CA GLY A 127 -4.20 0.44 -8.83
C GLY A 127 -3.21 0.00 -7.75
N LEU A 128 -3.68 -0.89 -6.88
CA LEU A 128 -2.87 -1.60 -5.88
C LEU A 128 -2.31 -2.89 -6.48
N LEU A 129 -0.99 -3.07 -6.45
CA LEU A 129 -0.34 -4.31 -6.89
C LEU A 129 -0.53 -5.42 -5.86
N ILE A 130 -1.21 -6.51 -6.25
CA ILE A 130 -1.49 -7.66 -5.39
C ILE A 130 -0.48 -8.79 -5.61
N SER A 131 -0.20 -9.10 -6.87
CA SER A 131 0.72 -10.19 -7.25
C SER A 131 1.27 -9.95 -8.65
N TYR A 132 2.38 -10.59 -8.98
CA TYR A 132 2.90 -10.68 -10.34
C TYR A 132 3.45 -12.08 -10.60
N SER A 133 3.42 -12.52 -11.85
CA SER A 133 3.93 -13.82 -12.27
C SER A 133 5.47 -13.88 -12.23
N LYS A 134 6.03 -15.08 -12.38
CA LYS A 134 7.46 -15.22 -12.73
C LYS A 134 7.73 -14.52 -14.07
N PRO A 135 8.96 -14.02 -14.30
CA PRO A 135 9.37 -13.47 -15.57
C PRO A 135 9.15 -14.49 -16.70
N GLU A 136 8.45 -14.07 -17.73
CA GLU A 136 8.23 -14.80 -18.98
C GLU A 136 8.95 -14.07 -20.10
N SER A 137 9.63 -14.82 -20.97
CA SER A 137 10.28 -14.23 -22.14
C SER A 137 9.23 -13.83 -23.18
N TYR A 138 9.32 -12.62 -23.70
CA TYR A 138 8.50 -12.16 -24.83
C TYR A 138 9.37 -11.71 -25.98
N VAL A 139 8.84 -11.70 -27.20
CA VAL A 139 9.65 -11.42 -28.39
C VAL A 139 9.70 -9.92 -28.66
N TYR A 140 10.93 -9.40 -28.74
CA TYR A 140 11.21 -8.03 -29.16
C TYR A 140 11.18 -7.88 -30.68
N HIS A 141 11.76 -8.85 -31.38
CA HIS A 141 11.64 -9.02 -32.81
C HIS A 141 11.97 -10.46 -33.21
N SER A 142 11.43 -10.86 -34.36
CA SER A 142 11.70 -12.10 -35.05
C SER A 142 12.22 -11.78 -36.45
N VAL A 143 13.20 -12.57 -36.90
CA VAL A 143 13.79 -12.45 -38.23
C VAL A 143 13.37 -13.65 -39.05
N TRP A 144 12.81 -13.40 -40.22
CA TRP A 144 12.29 -14.43 -41.12
C TRP A 144 13.07 -14.39 -42.43
N SER A 145 13.66 -15.52 -42.82
CA SER A 145 14.47 -15.60 -44.05
C SER A 145 13.87 -16.60 -45.04
N CYS A 146 14.19 -16.39 -46.31
CA CYS A 146 13.70 -17.24 -47.40
C CYS A 146 14.53 -18.53 -47.46
N PRO A 147 13.90 -19.72 -47.54
CA PRO A 147 14.65 -20.98 -47.69
C PRO A 147 15.47 -21.03 -48.99
N GLU A 148 14.98 -20.35 -50.03
CA GLU A 148 15.67 -20.24 -51.33
C GLU A 148 16.73 -19.11 -51.37
N GLU A 149 17.09 -18.54 -50.21
CA GLU A 149 18.11 -17.47 -50.08
C GLU A 149 17.94 -16.30 -51.06
N CYS A 150 16.69 -15.93 -51.35
CA CYS A 150 16.38 -14.78 -52.20
C CYS A 150 16.91 -13.49 -51.55
N GLU A 151 17.76 -12.74 -52.26
CA GLU A 151 18.30 -11.47 -51.78
C GLU A 151 17.19 -10.49 -51.36
N GLY A 152 17.38 -9.81 -50.23
CA GLY A 152 16.44 -8.81 -49.71
C GLY A 152 15.06 -9.35 -49.29
N SER A 153 14.90 -10.67 -49.18
CA SER A 153 13.61 -11.29 -48.81
C SER A 153 13.49 -11.57 -47.31
N GLU A 154 14.38 -11.01 -46.49
CA GLU A 154 14.33 -11.11 -45.05
C GLU A 154 13.29 -10.13 -44.49
N VAL A 155 12.53 -10.58 -43.49
CA VAL A 155 11.48 -9.77 -42.88
C VAL A 155 11.69 -9.73 -41.38
N ILE A 156 11.81 -8.51 -40.85
CA ILE A 156 11.94 -8.26 -39.42
C ILE A 156 10.58 -7.84 -38.88
N LEU A 157 10.08 -8.57 -37.88
CA LEU A 157 8.79 -8.30 -37.25
C LEU A 157 8.94 -8.15 -35.74
N HIS A 158 8.37 -7.09 -35.15
CA HIS A 158 8.36 -6.86 -33.69
C HIS A 158 7.35 -7.74 -32.92
N TYR A 159 6.87 -8.82 -33.54
CA TYR A 159 5.96 -9.78 -32.96
C TYR A 159 6.11 -11.12 -33.69
N ILE A 160 5.60 -12.20 -33.08
CA ILE A 160 5.48 -13.49 -33.77
C ILE A 160 4.15 -13.50 -34.54
N PRO A 161 4.16 -13.52 -35.88
CA PRO A 161 2.93 -13.60 -36.66
C PRO A 161 2.25 -14.96 -36.46
N LYS A 162 0.91 -15.00 -36.48
CA LYS A 162 0.14 -16.26 -36.38
C LYS A 162 0.40 -17.20 -37.55
N HIS A 163 0.73 -16.63 -38.71
CA HIS A 163 1.09 -17.35 -39.92
C HIS A 163 2.44 -16.84 -40.41
N PRO A 164 3.35 -17.73 -40.82
CA PRO A 164 4.65 -17.33 -41.32
C PRO A 164 4.48 -16.42 -42.56
N PRO A 165 5.26 -15.33 -42.67
CA PRO A 165 5.24 -14.47 -43.83
C PRO A 165 5.71 -15.21 -45.09
N LYS A 166 5.36 -14.68 -46.25
CA LYS A 166 5.76 -15.24 -47.56
C LYS A 166 6.82 -14.36 -48.19
N CYS A 167 7.78 -14.99 -48.86
CA CYS A 167 8.80 -14.32 -49.64
C CYS A 167 8.14 -13.44 -50.71
N PHE A 168 8.63 -12.21 -50.87
CA PHE A 168 8.10 -11.30 -51.89
C PHE A 168 8.41 -11.82 -53.31
N VAL A 169 9.60 -12.41 -53.50
CA VAL A 169 10.13 -12.87 -54.79
C VAL A 169 9.56 -14.24 -55.19
N CYS A 170 9.86 -15.30 -54.43
CA CYS A 170 9.51 -16.67 -54.81
C CYS A 170 8.17 -17.16 -54.23
N LYS A 171 7.49 -16.34 -53.40
CA LYS A 171 6.24 -16.69 -52.69
C LYS A 171 6.33 -17.89 -51.74
N SER A 172 7.50 -18.47 -51.55
CA SER A 172 7.77 -19.50 -50.55
C SER A 172 7.49 -18.99 -49.13
N VAL A 173 7.15 -19.90 -48.23
CA VAL A 173 6.95 -19.59 -46.81
C VAL A 173 8.31 -19.31 -46.17
N LEU A 174 8.45 -18.16 -45.53
CA LEU A 174 9.68 -17.79 -44.81
C LEU A 174 9.78 -18.62 -43.52
N PHE A 175 11.00 -18.99 -43.15
CA PHE A 175 11.27 -19.67 -41.87
C PHE A 175 11.88 -18.69 -40.88
N GLU A 176 11.60 -18.89 -39.59
CA GLU A 176 12.11 -18.02 -38.54
C GLU A 176 13.55 -18.41 -38.15
N ASN A 177 14.44 -17.43 -38.15
CA ASN A 177 15.77 -17.56 -37.59
C ASN A 177 15.74 -17.37 -36.07
N SER A 178 15.50 -18.47 -35.34
CA SER A 178 15.44 -18.47 -33.88
C SER A 178 16.71 -17.96 -33.21
N GLY A 179 17.89 -18.16 -33.81
CA GLY A 179 19.17 -17.64 -33.30
C GLY A 179 19.33 -16.12 -33.40
N LEU A 180 18.53 -15.46 -34.24
CA LEU A 180 18.51 -14.00 -34.39
C LEU A 180 17.36 -13.35 -33.64
N ARG A 181 16.43 -14.14 -33.13
CA ARG A 181 15.35 -13.65 -32.27
C ARG A 181 15.95 -13.03 -31.02
N ARG A 182 15.53 -11.80 -30.71
CA ARG A 182 15.76 -11.21 -29.39
C ARG A 182 14.47 -11.24 -28.59
N CYS A 183 14.63 -11.55 -27.32
CA CYS A 183 13.54 -11.58 -26.36
C CYS A 183 13.81 -10.55 -25.26
N GLY A 184 12.73 -9.94 -24.79
CA GLY A 184 12.70 -9.22 -23.52
C GLY A 184 12.07 -10.09 -22.44
N GLU A 185 11.95 -9.51 -21.25
CA GLU A 185 11.27 -10.14 -20.13
C GLU A 185 9.99 -9.38 -19.80
N GLN A 186 8.92 -10.10 -19.51
CA GLN A 186 7.67 -9.51 -19.05
C GLN A 186 7.12 -10.26 -17.85
N VAL A 187 6.40 -9.56 -17.00
CA VAL A 187 5.61 -10.15 -15.92
C VAL A 187 4.14 -9.79 -16.09
N THR A 188 3.27 -10.72 -15.76
CA THR A 188 1.82 -10.43 -15.67
C THR A 188 1.52 -9.98 -14.24
N ALA A 189 1.31 -8.68 -14.08
CA ALA A 189 1.01 -8.05 -12.80
C ALA A 189 -0.50 -7.88 -12.60
N THR A 190 -1.00 -8.28 -11.43
CA THR A 190 -2.41 -8.21 -11.05
C THR A 190 -2.65 -7.03 -10.11
N PHE A 191 -3.51 -6.11 -10.55
CA PHE A 191 -3.86 -4.89 -9.81
C PHE A 191 -5.32 -4.90 -9.38
N LYS A 192 -5.60 -4.37 -8.19
CA LYS A 192 -6.94 -4.00 -7.72
C LYS A 192 -7.16 -2.51 -7.95
N LEU A 193 -8.17 -2.19 -8.75
CA LEU A 193 -8.56 -0.81 -9.03
C LEU A 193 -9.63 -0.37 -8.01
N PRO A 194 -9.66 0.90 -7.58
CA PRO A 194 -10.57 1.38 -6.54
C PRO A 194 -12.05 1.21 -6.89
N ASP A 195 -12.42 1.43 -8.15
CA ASP A 195 -13.82 1.41 -8.61
C ASP A 195 -14.24 0.08 -9.27
N GLN A 196 -13.39 -0.96 -9.21
CA GLN A 196 -13.67 -2.25 -9.85
C GLN A 196 -13.59 -3.41 -8.86
N LEU A 197 -14.65 -4.22 -8.83
CA LEU A 197 -14.69 -5.45 -8.04
C LEU A 197 -13.71 -6.51 -8.55
N LEU A 198 -13.45 -6.50 -9.86
CA LEU A 198 -12.59 -7.48 -10.51
C LEU A 198 -11.14 -7.00 -10.56
N LEU A 199 -10.23 -7.94 -10.34
CA LEU A 199 -8.80 -7.74 -10.52
C LEU A 199 -8.47 -7.62 -12.00
N LYS A 200 -7.64 -6.64 -12.37
CA LYS A 200 -7.13 -6.49 -13.73
C LYS A 200 -5.68 -6.93 -13.82
N ARG A 201 -5.34 -7.54 -14.95
CA ARG A 201 -3.98 -8.00 -15.26
C ARG A 201 -3.38 -7.09 -16.32
N PHE A 202 -2.14 -6.69 -16.09
CA PHE A 202 -1.34 -5.89 -17.01
C PHE A 202 -0.01 -6.59 -17.27
N HIS A 203 0.47 -6.51 -18.51
CA HIS A 203 1.81 -6.97 -18.86
C HIS A 203 2.78 -5.83 -18.64
N ILE A 204 3.77 -6.05 -17.76
CA ILE A 204 4.81 -5.09 -17.43
C ILE A 204 6.12 -5.62 -18.00
N THR A 205 6.81 -4.81 -18.80
CA THR A 205 7.96 -5.26 -19.59
C THR A 205 9.27 -4.64 -19.09
N ASP A 206 10.35 -5.44 -19.15
CA ASP A 206 11.75 -5.04 -19.05
C ASP A 206 12.10 -4.11 -17.87
N ASP A 207 12.45 -2.85 -18.13
CA ASP A 207 12.90 -1.86 -17.15
C ASP A 207 11.83 -1.52 -16.08
N LEU A 208 10.58 -1.87 -16.34
CA LEU A 208 9.45 -1.56 -15.47
C LEU A 208 9.25 -2.61 -14.38
N PHE A 209 9.47 -3.90 -14.65
CA PHE A 209 9.14 -4.93 -13.65
C PHE A 209 10.02 -4.91 -12.39
N PRO A 210 11.32 -4.55 -12.44
CA PRO A 210 12.15 -4.45 -11.23
C PRO A 210 11.67 -3.37 -10.26
N LYS A 211 10.87 -2.40 -10.74
CA LYS A 211 10.30 -1.30 -9.94
C LYS A 211 9.03 -1.72 -9.16
N LEU A 212 8.55 -2.96 -9.36
CA LEU A 212 7.33 -3.46 -8.74
C LEU A 212 7.61 -4.00 -7.32
N GLU A 213 6.91 -3.46 -6.34
CA GLU A 213 6.87 -3.97 -4.97
C GLU A 213 5.43 -4.30 -4.60
N LEU A 214 5.20 -5.49 -4.05
CA LEU A 214 3.87 -5.94 -3.65
C LEU A 214 3.26 -5.04 -2.57
N GLY A 215 1.95 -4.85 -2.63
CA GLY A 215 1.21 -4.06 -1.65
C GLY A 215 1.34 -2.55 -1.83
N LEU A 216 1.91 -2.08 -2.94
CA LEU A 216 1.98 -0.65 -3.25
C LEU A 216 0.97 -0.21 -4.30
N ARG A 217 0.61 1.08 -4.19
CA ARG A 217 -0.25 1.75 -5.16
C ARG A 217 0.62 2.35 -6.26
N TYR A 218 0.25 2.06 -7.49
CA TYR A 218 0.91 2.57 -8.68
C TYR A 218 -0.08 3.31 -9.56
N ILE A 219 0.39 4.38 -10.18
CA ILE A 219 -0.26 5.01 -11.31
C ILE A 219 0.39 4.42 -12.56
N LEU A 220 -0.42 3.74 -13.36
CA LEU A 220 -0.05 3.14 -14.63
C LEU A 220 -0.44 4.10 -15.74
N HIS A 221 0.50 4.42 -16.62
CA HIS A 221 0.25 5.16 -17.84
C HIS A 221 0.09 4.15 -18.97
N VAL A 222 -1.13 3.99 -19.44
CA VAL A 222 -1.52 2.94 -20.37
C VAL A 222 -1.97 3.55 -21.68
N VAL A 223 -1.51 2.97 -22.79
CA VAL A 223 -2.02 3.27 -24.12
C VAL A 223 -2.98 2.16 -24.53
N VAL A 224 -4.23 2.55 -24.81
CA VAL A 224 -5.25 1.61 -25.27
C VAL A 224 -5.24 1.57 -26.79
N THR A 225 -4.92 0.41 -27.34
CA THR A 225 -5.09 0.11 -28.76
C THR A 225 -6.35 -0.73 -28.95
N LYS A 226 -6.88 -0.81 -30.19
CA LYS A 226 -8.12 -1.53 -30.51
C LYS A 226 -8.18 -2.99 -30.01
N LYS A 227 -7.05 -3.62 -29.70
CA LYS A 227 -6.98 -5.03 -29.25
C LYS A 227 -6.22 -5.22 -27.93
N ASN A 228 -5.27 -4.35 -27.60
CA ASN A 228 -4.36 -4.55 -26.46
C ASN A 228 -4.21 -3.28 -25.61
N THR A 229 -3.95 -3.46 -24.32
CA THR A 229 -3.52 -2.39 -23.41
C THR A 229 -2.03 -2.53 -23.15
N ILE A 230 -1.26 -1.47 -23.41
CA ILE A 230 0.20 -1.48 -23.26
C ILE A 230 0.57 -0.48 -22.17
N VAL A 231 1.34 -0.93 -21.17
CA VAL A 231 1.84 -0.06 -20.10
C VAL A 231 3.11 0.63 -20.59
N TRP A 232 3.06 1.96 -20.67
CA TRP A 232 4.19 2.78 -21.09
C TRP A 232 5.08 3.18 -19.91
N SER A 233 4.50 3.48 -18.76
CA SER A 233 5.24 3.82 -17.55
C SER A 233 4.41 3.55 -16.31
N LEU A 234 5.11 3.46 -15.18
CA LEU A 234 4.51 3.28 -13.86
C LEU A 234 5.17 4.24 -12.87
N GLU A 235 4.35 4.86 -12.03
CA GLU A 235 4.79 5.76 -10.97
C GLU A 235 4.25 5.23 -9.63
N LYS A 236 5.14 5.08 -8.64
CA LYS A 236 4.77 4.69 -7.28
C LYS A 236 4.07 5.86 -6.59
N VAL A 237 2.89 5.62 -6.03
CA VAL A 237 2.17 6.65 -5.25
C VAL A 237 2.78 6.71 -3.86
N ILE A 238 3.46 7.82 -3.57
CA ILE A 238 4.05 8.09 -2.26
C ILE A 238 3.14 9.08 -1.52
N PRO A 239 2.60 8.74 -0.34
CA PRO A 239 1.88 9.69 0.48
C PRO A 239 2.86 10.73 1.05
N LEU A 240 2.47 12.00 1.02
CA LEU A 240 3.26 13.08 1.60
C LEU A 240 2.72 13.46 2.97
N PRO A 241 3.57 13.72 3.97
CA PRO A 241 3.12 14.18 5.28
C PRO A 241 2.46 15.55 5.19
N ALA A 242 1.33 15.71 5.87
CA ALA A 242 0.73 17.03 6.05
C ALA A 242 1.63 17.89 6.96
N PRO A 243 1.85 19.18 6.65
CA PRO A 243 2.60 20.06 7.53
C PRO A 243 1.86 20.21 8.87
N ILE A 244 2.61 20.31 9.97
CA ILE A 244 2.04 20.45 11.32
C ILE A 244 1.22 21.74 11.52
N THR A 245 1.29 22.68 10.58
CA THR A 245 0.48 23.91 10.56
C THR A 245 -0.88 23.71 9.89
N SER A 246 -1.17 22.52 9.37
CA SER A 246 -2.44 22.23 8.70
C SER A 246 -3.63 22.40 9.65
N PRO A 247 -4.72 23.05 9.17
CA PRO A 247 -5.90 23.30 9.97
C PRO A 247 -6.58 21.99 10.39
N ILE A 248 -7.00 21.93 11.64
CA ILE A 248 -7.75 20.79 12.21
C ILE A 248 -9.24 21.01 11.93
N PRO A 249 -10.03 19.94 11.72
CA PRO A 249 -11.49 20.05 11.74
C PRO A 249 -11.99 20.70 13.05
N LYS A 250 -12.91 21.67 12.95
CA LYS A 250 -13.37 22.47 14.09
C LYS A 250 -13.91 21.61 15.24
N ASP A 251 -14.69 20.59 14.91
CA ASP A 251 -15.28 19.67 15.89
C ASP A 251 -14.23 18.95 16.73
N VAL A 252 -13.10 18.56 16.11
CA VAL A 252 -11.98 17.91 16.80
C VAL A 252 -11.19 18.91 17.65
N GLU A 253 -11.04 20.15 17.18
CA GLU A 253 -10.41 21.23 17.94
C GLU A 253 -11.23 21.58 19.18
N ASP A 254 -12.54 21.71 19.05
CA ASP A 254 -13.46 21.99 20.16
C ASP A 254 -13.49 20.82 21.15
N LEU A 255 -13.44 19.57 20.66
CA LEU A 255 -13.28 18.40 21.51
C LEU A 255 -11.98 18.44 22.32
N PHE A 256 -10.86 18.79 21.68
CA PHE A 256 -9.56 18.90 22.35
C PHE A 256 -9.59 19.99 23.45
N LYS A 257 -10.22 21.13 23.18
CA LYS A 257 -10.43 22.20 24.17
C LYS A 257 -11.31 21.74 25.33
N ALA A 258 -12.40 21.03 25.06
CA ALA A 258 -13.28 20.44 26.09
C ALA A 258 -12.56 19.42 26.98
N CYS A 259 -11.56 18.74 26.42
CA CYS A 259 -10.68 17.82 27.14
C CYS A 259 -9.61 18.51 28.00
N LYS A 260 -9.54 19.85 28.00
CA LYS A 260 -8.53 20.65 28.72
C LYS A 260 -7.09 20.30 28.34
N GLY A 261 -6.87 19.77 27.13
CA GLY A 261 -5.54 19.35 26.67
C GLY A 261 -4.98 18.08 27.31
N ILE A 262 -5.79 17.29 28.05
CA ILE A 262 -5.34 16.02 28.63
C ILE A 262 -5.30 14.92 27.53
N PRO A 263 -4.13 14.29 27.26
CA PRO A 263 -3.94 13.38 26.13
C PRO A 263 -4.89 12.18 26.09
N TRP A 264 -4.91 11.34 27.13
CA TRP A 264 -5.72 10.12 27.15
C TRP A 264 -7.23 10.42 27.17
N LYS A 265 -7.65 11.55 27.74
CA LYS A 265 -9.05 12.00 27.76
C LYS A 265 -9.52 12.36 26.35
N PHE A 266 -8.66 13.06 25.60
CA PHE A 266 -8.93 13.36 24.19
C PHE A 266 -9.06 12.08 23.36
N ILE A 267 -8.14 11.12 23.52
CA ILE A 267 -8.19 9.83 22.80
C ILE A 267 -9.47 9.06 23.16
N TYR A 268 -9.86 9.03 24.43
CA TYR A 268 -11.08 8.39 24.90
C TYR A 268 -12.33 8.98 24.21
N CYS A 269 -12.47 10.31 24.20
CA CYS A 269 -13.62 10.96 23.57
C CYS A 269 -13.61 10.86 22.03
N LEU A 270 -12.43 10.80 21.42
CA LEU A 270 -12.33 10.60 19.97
C LEU A 270 -12.75 9.16 19.61
N ALA A 271 -12.33 8.18 20.39
CA ALA A 271 -12.69 6.77 20.21
C ALA A 271 -14.19 6.49 20.43
N SER A 272 -14.88 7.22 21.32
CA SER A 272 -16.32 7.01 21.55
C SER A 272 -17.18 7.33 20.32
N SER A 273 -16.66 8.11 19.37
CA SER A 273 -17.32 8.41 18.09
C SER A 273 -17.39 7.20 17.14
N ILE A 274 -16.65 6.13 17.43
CA ILE A 274 -16.64 4.91 16.61
C ILE A 274 -17.80 4.00 17.04
N GLY A 275 -18.63 3.58 16.09
CA GLY A 275 -19.68 2.58 16.34
C GLY A 275 -20.89 3.08 17.15
N VAL A 276 -21.18 4.38 17.12
CA VAL A 276 -22.32 5.02 17.83
C VAL A 276 -23.67 4.38 17.45
N ASN A 277 -23.81 3.94 16.20
CA ASN A 277 -25.04 3.32 15.71
C ASN A 277 -25.16 1.82 16.04
N ILE A 278 -24.11 1.20 16.57
CA ILE A 278 -24.09 -0.23 16.90
C ILE A 278 -24.28 -0.46 18.39
N CYS A 279 -23.64 0.36 19.21
CA CYS A 279 -23.61 0.19 20.65
C CYS A 279 -23.67 1.56 21.33
N PRO A 280 -24.11 1.62 22.61
CA PRO A 280 -24.04 2.85 23.38
C PRO A 280 -22.64 3.46 23.38
N LEU A 281 -22.58 4.78 23.48
CA LEU A 281 -21.34 5.56 23.39
C LEU A 281 -20.22 5.02 24.29
N ASN A 282 -20.58 4.59 25.50
CA ASN A 282 -19.67 4.21 26.56
C ASN A 282 -19.32 2.72 26.61
N CYS A 283 -19.93 1.89 25.77
CA CYS A 283 -19.63 0.46 25.73
C CYS A 283 -18.39 0.17 24.87
N PHE A 284 -17.66 -0.90 25.20
CA PHE A 284 -16.51 -1.39 24.44
C PHE A 284 -15.39 -0.36 24.22
N MET A 285 -15.21 0.58 25.15
CA MET A 285 -14.23 1.66 24.99
C MET A 285 -12.80 1.18 24.85
N HIS A 286 -12.42 0.09 25.54
CA HIS A 286 -11.11 -0.53 25.37
C HIS A 286 -10.87 -0.95 23.92
N LEU A 287 -11.84 -1.60 23.28
CA LEU A 287 -11.78 -1.97 21.86
C LEU A 287 -11.74 -0.73 20.96
N LYS A 288 -12.65 0.23 21.14
CA LYS A 288 -12.73 1.44 20.31
C LYS A 288 -11.41 2.24 20.32
N ILE A 289 -10.78 2.39 21.48
CA ILE A 289 -9.47 3.06 21.63
C ILE A 289 -8.39 2.32 20.84
N ASN A 290 -8.31 1.00 20.98
CA ASN A 290 -7.30 0.21 20.28
C ASN A 290 -7.51 0.20 18.76
N LEU A 291 -8.75 0.22 18.29
CA LEU A 291 -9.07 0.37 16.86
C LEU A 291 -8.59 1.74 16.33
N LEU A 292 -8.86 2.83 17.06
CA LEU A 292 -8.40 4.18 16.71
C LEU A 292 -6.86 4.27 16.64
N LEU A 293 -6.17 3.71 17.64
CA LEU A 293 -4.70 3.66 17.68
C LEU A 293 -4.16 2.84 16.50
N SER A 294 -4.78 1.70 16.21
CA SER A 294 -4.43 0.86 15.06
C SER A 294 -4.59 1.61 13.74
N LEU A 295 -5.73 2.26 13.50
CA LEU A 295 -5.97 3.08 12.29
C LEU A 295 -4.89 4.16 12.09
N THR A 296 -4.53 4.84 13.18
CA THR A 296 -3.50 5.88 13.15
C THR A 296 -2.11 5.30 12.88
N SER A 297 -1.80 4.15 13.47
CA SER A 297 -0.50 3.48 13.28
C SER A 297 -0.29 3.00 11.83
N ILE A 298 -1.35 2.55 11.14
CA ILE A 298 -1.29 2.11 9.73
C ILE A 298 -0.92 3.28 8.82
N LYS A 299 -1.57 4.43 9.04
CA LYS A 299 -1.32 5.65 8.29
C LYS A 299 0.09 6.19 8.56
N ALA A 300 0.53 6.15 9.82
CA ALA A 300 1.89 6.51 10.19
C ALA A 300 2.94 5.56 9.57
N ASN A 301 2.68 4.25 9.53
CA ASN A 301 3.57 3.29 8.86
C ASN A 301 3.76 3.61 7.37
N ALA A 302 2.71 4.04 6.68
CA ALA A 302 2.77 4.38 5.27
C ALA A 302 3.64 5.63 4.97
N ILE A 303 3.78 6.55 5.94
CA ILE A 303 4.49 7.82 5.77
C ILE A 303 5.86 7.80 6.44
N THR A 304 5.93 7.49 7.74
CA THR A 304 7.16 7.55 8.56
C THR A 304 7.78 6.18 8.80
N GLY A 305 7.13 5.09 8.38
CA GLY A 305 7.62 3.73 8.66
C GLY A 305 7.43 3.29 10.12
N ALA A 306 6.58 3.97 10.90
CA ALA A 306 6.26 3.60 12.28
C ALA A 306 5.73 2.15 12.40
N SER A 307 5.86 1.55 13.57
CA SER A 307 5.33 0.19 13.84
C SER A 307 3.80 0.17 13.78
N ILE A 308 3.26 -0.92 13.22
CA ILE A 308 1.81 -1.14 13.11
C ILE A 308 1.29 -1.78 14.40
N VAL A 309 0.20 -1.24 14.94
CA VAL A 309 -0.50 -1.83 16.08
C VAL A 309 -1.57 -2.79 15.55
N HIS A 310 -1.44 -4.08 15.90
CA HIS A 310 -2.45 -5.09 15.62
C HIS A 310 -3.45 -5.19 16.78
N VAL A 311 -4.67 -5.66 16.49
CA VAL A 311 -5.76 -5.71 17.46
C VAL A 311 -6.31 -7.12 17.55
N LEU A 312 -6.23 -7.71 18.74
CA LEU A 312 -6.91 -8.96 19.06
C LEU A 312 -7.96 -8.70 20.13
N ALA A 313 -9.24 -8.77 19.80
CA ALA A 313 -10.31 -8.67 20.78
C ALA A 313 -10.61 -10.07 21.34
N GLY A 314 -10.56 -10.22 22.66
CA GLY A 314 -10.98 -11.46 23.31
C GLY A 314 -12.20 -11.24 24.22
N GLY A 315 -13.10 -12.21 24.23
CA GLY A 315 -14.35 -12.16 24.99
C GLY A 315 -15.30 -13.27 24.55
N PHE A 316 -16.56 -13.14 24.96
CA PHE A 316 -17.68 -13.91 24.45
C PHE A 316 -18.13 -13.35 23.08
N ASP A 317 -18.77 -14.20 22.28
CA ASP A 317 -19.22 -13.83 20.94
C ASP A 317 -20.62 -13.24 21.07
N THR A 318 -20.66 -11.91 21.11
CA THR A 318 -21.92 -11.17 21.16
C THR A 318 -22.22 -10.48 19.84
N ARG A 319 -21.50 -10.80 18.75
CA ARG A 319 -21.60 -10.18 17.41
C ARG A 319 -21.21 -8.69 17.36
N TYR A 320 -21.40 -7.93 18.43
CA TYR A 320 -21.09 -6.49 18.53
C TYR A 320 -19.63 -6.16 18.27
N VAL A 321 -18.69 -6.98 18.75
CA VAL A 321 -17.25 -6.78 18.51
C VAL A 321 -16.95 -6.78 17.00
N ALA A 322 -17.49 -7.74 16.26
CA ALA A 322 -17.30 -7.84 14.81
C ALA A 322 -17.97 -6.67 14.07
N GLU A 323 -19.15 -6.23 14.52
CA GLU A 323 -19.84 -5.07 13.93
C GLU A 323 -19.08 -3.76 14.18
N ILE A 324 -18.56 -3.54 15.39
CA ILE A 324 -17.75 -2.37 15.73
C ILE A 324 -16.45 -2.36 14.91
N MET A 325 -15.79 -3.51 14.79
CA MET A 325 -14.62 -3.65 13.91
C MET A 325 -14.96 -3.34 12.46
N ALA A 326 -16.12 -3.78 11.96
CA ALA A 326 -16.55 -3.50 10.60
C ALA A 326 -16.81 -2.00 10.36
N GLU A 327 -17.46 -1.29 11.29
CA GLU A 327 -17.64 0.17 11.18
C GLU A 327 -16.33 0.93 11.30
N ALA A 328 -15.46 0.55 12.24
CA ALA A 328 -14.14 1.15 12.35
C ALA A 328 -13.28 0.93 11.09
N ALA A 329 -13.42 -0.23 10.45
CA ALA A 329 -12.68 -0.56 9.23
C ALA A 329 -13.08 0.31 8.03
N LYS A 330 -14.27 0.94 8.04
CA LYS A 330 -14.68 1.92 7.03
C LYS A 330 -13.91 3.23 7.12
N LEU A 331 -13.28 3.53 8.26
CA LEU A 331 -12.40 4.70 8.43
C LEU A 331 -11.01 4.47 7.82
N ALA A 332 -10.62 3.22 7.58
CA ALA A 332 -9.39 2.92 6.86
C ALA A 332 -9.56 3.16 5.36
N ASP A 333 -8.49 3.52 4.66
CA ASP A 333 -8.50 3.66 3.19
C ASP A 333 -8.97 2.38 2.50
N ARG A 334 -8.67 1.23 3.12
CA ARG A 334 -8.98 -0.11 2.62
C ARG A 334 -9.24 -1.02 3.79
N HIS A 335 -10.25 -1.87 3.64
CA HIS A 335 -10.43 -3.02 4.51
C HIS A 335 -10.70 -4.27 3.67
N VAL A 336 -10.19 -5.41 4.14
CA VAL A 336 -10.42 -6.72 3.54
C VAL A 336 -10.85 -7.67 4.64
N ILE A 337 -11.91 -8.42 4.38
CA ILE A 337 -12.41 -9.44 5.29
C ILE A 337 -11.83 -10.78 4.86
N LEU A 338 -11.16 -11.47 5.79
CA LEU A 338 -10.64 -12.81 5.54
C LEU A 338 -11.78 -13.83 5.69
N GLY A 339 -12.03 -14.58 4.62
CA GLY A 339 -12.99 -15.69 4.62
C GLY A 339 -12.39 -16.98 5.19
N THR A 340 -13.26 -17.93 5.54
CA THR A 340 -12.86 -19.17 6.22
C THR A 340 -12.37 -20.27 5.28
N VAL A 341 -12.82 -20.31 4.02
CA VAL A 341 -12.64 -21.50 3.16
C VAL A 341 -11.66 -21.30 1.99
N ASN A 342 -11.57 -20.11 1.38
CA ASN A 342 -10.92 -19.96 0.06
C ASN A 342 -9.92 -18.81 -0.08
N SER A 343 -9.74 -17.95 0.92
CA SER A 343 -8.78 -16.84 0.84
C SER A 343 -7.39 -17.27 1.29
N LEU A 344 -6.42 -17.18 0.37
CA LEU A 344 -4.99 -17.18 0.73
C LEU A 344 -4.73 -15.97 1.63
N ALA A 345 -4.29 -16.21 2.87
CA ALA A 345 -4.05 -15.16 3.86
C ALA A 345 -3.06 -14.10 3.33
N SER A 346 -2.02 -14.55 2.62
CA SER A 346 -1.02 -13.66 2.00
C SER A 346 -1.64 -12.66 1.01
N THR A 347 -2.53 -13.11 0.12
CA THR A 347 -3.23 -12.25 -0.84
C THR A 347 -4.13 -11.24 -0.13
N ALA A 348 -4.83 -11.65 0.94
CA ALA A 348 -5.69 -10.77 1.72
C ALA A 348 -4.89 -9.68 2.45
N LEU A 349 -3.75 -10.04 3.05
CA LEU A 349 -2.84 -9.09 3.71
C LEU A 349 -2.25 -8.08 2.71
N ILE A 350 -1.84 -8.53 1.52
CA ILE A 350 -1.33 -7.62 0.49
C ILE A 350 -2.44 -6.71 -0.03
N SER A 351 -3.64 -7.25 -0.24
CA SER A 351 -4.80 -6.49 -0.71
C SER A 351 -5.29 -5.43 0.29
N SER A 352 -4.96 -5.61 1.58
CA SER A 352 -5.25 -4.67 2.66
C SER A 352 -4.06 -3.76 3.02
N SER A 353 -2.98 -3.78 2.24
CA SER A 353 -1.84 -2.88 2.45
C SER A 353 -2.26 -1.41 2.50
N GLY A 354 -1.75 -0.65 3.48
CA GLY A 354 -2.18 0.71 3.80
C GLY A 354 -3.55 0.79 4.49
N GLY A 355 -4.08 -0.34 4.96
CA GLY A 355 -5.38 -0.46 5.60
C GLY A 355 -5.46 -1.66 6.55
N VAL A 356 -6.65 -2.25 6.66
CA VAL A 356 -6.96 -3.26 7.68
C VAL A 356 -7.34 -4.62 7.05
N CYS A 357 -6.80 -5.70 7.60
CA CYS A 357 -7.24 -7.07 7.35
C CYS A 357 -8.05 -7.56 8.57
N MET A 358 -9.34 -7.80 8.39
CA MET A 358 -10.25 -8.18 9.48
C MET A 358 -10.56 -9.68 9.43
N LEU A 359 -10.48 -10.33 10.58
CA LEU A 359 -10.98 -11.67 10.86
C LEU A 359 -12.22 -11.51 11.76
N PRO A 360 -13.43 -11.39 11.17
CA PRO A 360 -14.66 -11.10 11.91
C PRO A 360 -15.15 -12.28 12.75
N LEU A 361 -14.63 -13.48 12.51
CA LEU A 361 -15.02 -14.67 13.24
C LEU A 361 -13.94 -15.05 14.27
N PRO A 362 -14.32 -15.83 15.29
CA PRO A 362 -13.36 -16.40 16.21
C PRO A 362 -12.25 -17.18 15.49
N LEU A 363 -11.00 -16.98 15.91
CA LEU A 363 -9.81 -17.60 15.30
C LEU A 363 -9.88 -19.14 15.13
N HIS A 364 -10.61 -19.85 16.00
CA HIS A 364 -10.74 -21.31 15.93
C HIS A 364 -11.55 -21.82 14.73
N ILE A 365 -12.32 -20.95 14.07
CA ILE A 365 -13.13 -21.29 12.89
C ILE A 365 -12.24 -21.33 11.62
N TYR A 366 -11.11 -20.62 11.63
CA TYR A 366 -10.21 -20.55 10.49
C TYR A 366 -9.30 -21.77 10.40
N HIS A 367 -8.87 -22.08 9.18
CA HIS A 367 -7.96 -23.19 8.94
C HIS A 367 -6.59 -22.93 9.59
N GLN A 368 -6.02 -23.91 10.28
CA GLN A 368 -4.76 -23.75 11.03
C GLN A 368 -3.60 -23.19 10.19
N LYS A 369 -3.47 -23.65 8.93
CA LYS A 369 -2.46 -23.11 7.98
C LYS A 369 -2.63 -21.61 7.68
N GLN A 370 -3.86 -21.10 7.63
CA GLN A 370 -4.12 -19.67 7.40
C GLN A 370 -3.71 -18.86 8.63
N VAL A 371 -4.10 -19.35 9.82
CA VAL A 371 -3.75 -18.72 11.09
C VAL A 371 -2.23 -18.72 11.28
N SER A 372 -1.54 -19.84 11.04
CA SER A 372 -0.08 -19.90 11.18
C SER A 372 0.65 -18.96 10.21
N SER A 373 0.18 -18.86 8.95
CA SER A 373 0.76 -17.93 7.97
C SER A 373 0.52 -16.46 8.34
N LEU A 374 -0.59 -16.17 9.00
CA LEU A 374 -0.93 -14.82 9.45
C LEU A 374 -0.10 -14.43 10.68
N LEU A 375 0.03 -15.34 11.66
CA LEU A 375 0.87 -15.12 12.83
C LEU A 375 2.34 -14.95 12.44
N SER A 376 2.86 -15.78 11.54
CA SER A 376 4.23 -15.62 11.05
C SER A 376 4.45 -14.27 10.35
N ALA A 377 3.45 -13.79 9.61
CA ALA A 377 3.53 -12.49 8.94
C ALA A 377 3.53 -11.33 9.94
N ILE A 378 2.77 -11.45 11.05
CA ILE A 378 2.76 -10.46 12.13
C ILE A 378 4.10 -10.46 12.89
N GLU A 379 4.64 -11.62 13.24
CA GLU A 379 5.90 -11.73 13.98
C GLU A 379 7.10 -11.22 13.19
N THR A 380 7.19 -11.61 11.91
CA THR A 380 8.34 -11.29 11.06
C THR A 380 8.21 -9.95 10.37
N GLY A 381 6.98 -9.45 10.20
CA GLY A 381 6.68 -8.30 9.34
C GLY A 381 6.77 -8.62 7.85
N ASP A 382 6.95 -9.89 7.46
CA ASP A 382 7.12 -10.32 6.07
C ASP A 382 6.05 -11.34 5.64
N ILE A 383 5.57 -11.19 4.42
CA ILE A 383 4.56 -12.02 3.77
C ILE A 383 5.25 -12.80 2.65
N ASN A 384 5.25 -14.13 2.75
CA ASN A 384 5.77 -15.00 1.72
C ASN A 384 4.66 -15.43 0.75
N THR A 385 4.77 -15.06 -0.53
CA THR A 385 3.82 -15.45 -1.59
C THR A 385 4.35 -16.55 -2.51
N GLY A 386 5.51 -17.14 -2.19
CA GLY A 386 6.17 -18.19 -3.00
C GLY A 386 6.81 -17.68 -4.30
N THR A 387 6.42 -16.49 -4.78
CA THR A 387 7.02 -15.78 -5.93
C THR A 387 7.86 -14.58 -5.50
N GLY A 388 7.64 -14.06 -4.29
CA GLY A 388 8.43 -13.00 -3.67
C GLY A 388 8.13 -12.83 -2.19
N GLN A 389 8.92 -12.00 -1.52
CA GLN A 389 8.69 -11.53 -0.15
C GLN A 389 8.10 -10.11 -0.19
N ALA A 390 7.07 -9.86 0.60
CA ALA A 390 6.44 -8.55 0.72
C ALA A 390 6.38 -8.12 2.18
N LYS A 391 6.69 -6.85 2.47
CA LYS A 391 6.54 -6.34 3.85
C LYS A 391 5.07 -6.18 4.21
N LEU A 392 4.71 -6.54 5.45
CA LEU A 392 3.40 -6.32 6.03
C LEU A 392 3.18 -4.82 6.25
N LYS A 393 2.22 -4.26 5.51
CA LYS A 393 1.82 -2.84 5.57
C LYS A 393 0.35 -2.67 5.97
N SER A 394 -0.26 -3.72 6.55
CA SER A 394 -1.66 -3.76 6.95
C SER A 394 -1.76 -4.13 8.42
N ALA A 395 -2.70 -3.54 9.16
CA ALA A 395 -3.03 -4.04 10.48
C ALA A 395 -3.96 -5.25 10.38
N VAL A 396 -3.71 -6.26 11.21
CA VAL A 396 -4.61 -7.39 11.38
C VAL A 396 -5.50 -7.15 12.59
N TRP A 397 -6.81 -7.25 12.39
CA TRP A 397 -7.82 -7.24 13.45
C TRP A 397 -8.46 -8.61 13.55
N ALA A 398 -8.46 -9.20 14.74
CA ALA A 398 -9.01 -10.53 14.95
C ALA A 398 -9.86 -10.59 16.22
N GLN A 399 -10.85 -11.48 16.21
CA GLN A 399 -11.65 -11.85 17.37
C GLN A 399 -11.26 -13.24 17.86
N GLY A 400 -11.08 -13.39 19.18
CA GLY A 400 -10.83 -14.66 19.86
C GLY A 400 -11.93 -14.99 20.85
N MET A 401 -12.44 -16.22 20.80
CA MET A 401 -13.35 -16.77 21.81
C MET A 401 -12.58 -17.53 22.88
N ASP A 402 -13.02 -17.40 24.13
CA ASP A 402 -12.55 -18.13 25.32
C ASP A 402 -11.03 -18.04 25.61
N PHE A 403 -10.64 -17.21 26.57
CA PHE A 403 -9.26 -17.16 27.10
C PHE A 403 -8.79 -18.43 27.83
N LYS A 404 -9.62 -19.49 27.89
CA LYS A 404 -9.36 -20.72 28.68
C LYS A 404 -8.32 -21.68 28.08
N LYS A 405 -7.50 -21.29 27.10
CA LYS A 405 -6.49 -22.19 26.47
C LYS A 405 -5.14 -21.52 26.20
N MET A 406 -4.05 -22.26 26.46
CA MET A 406 -2.64 -21.95 26.11
C MET A 406 -2.44 -21.41 24.68
N ILE A 407 -3.30 -21.80 23.74
CA ILE A 407 -3.23 -21.41 22.32
C ILE A 407 -3.40 -19.89 22.15
N LEU A 408 -4.23 -19.24 22.98
CA LEU A 408 -4.44 -17.79 22.93
C LEU A 408 -3.31 -16.98 23.54
N PHE A 409 -2.53 -17.52 24.50
CA PHE A 409 -1.33 -16.85 24.99
C PHE A 409 -0.28 -16.71 23.89
N ASN A 410 -0.11 -17.76 23.07
CA ASN A 410 0.82 -17.71 21.93
C ASN A 410 0.34 -16.71 20.88
N VAL A 411 -0.97 -16.64 20.60
CA VAL A 411 -1.52 -15.66 19.66
C VAL A 411 -1.42 -14.24 20.21
N ALA A 412 -1.76 -14.04 21.49
CA ALA A 412 -1.65 -12.76 22.19
C ALA A 412 -0.21 -12.23 22.19
N SER A 413 0.78 -13.11 22.37
CA SER A 413 2.19 -12.71 22.33
C SER A 413 2.64 -12.19 20.96
N VAL A 414 1.98 -12.62 19.88
CA VAL A 414 2.24 -12.19 18.50
C VAL A 414 1.57 -10.87 18.18
N PHE A 415 0.28 -10.73 18.52
CA PHE A 415 -0.43 -9.47 18.34
C PHE A 415 0.12 -8.35 19.22
N GLY A 416 0.80 -8.70 20.33
CA GLY A 416 1.43 -7.79 21.27
C GLY A 416 0.43 -7.11 22.21
N ASN A 417 -0.74 -6.73 21.68
CA ASN A 417 -1.82 -6.10 22.41
C ASN A 417 -3.14 -6.89 22.28
N VAL A 418 -3.76 -7.16 23.42
CA VAL A 418 -5.06 -7.84 23.50
C VAL A 418 -6.06 -6.84 24.03
N CYS A 419 -7.25 -6.83 23.44
CA CYS A 419 -8.35 -5.97 23.80
C CYS A 419 -9.42 -6.74 24.56
N ARG A 420 -9.97 -6.10 25.58
CA ARG A 420 -11.17 -6.60 26.25
C ARG A 420 -12.37 -6.34 25.33
N GLY A 421 -12.92 -7.41 24.77
CA GLY A 421 -14.14 -7.38 23.98
C GLY A 421 -15.36 -7.42 24.89
N ASP A 422 -16.20 -8.43 24.72
CA ASP A 422 -17.40 -8.61 25.54
C ASP A 422 -17.17 -9.65 26.65
N CYS A 423 -17.11 -9.19 27.90
CA CYS A 423 -17.10 -10.07 29.07
C CYS A 423 -18.47 -10.15 29.76
N GLY A 424 -19.52 -9.63 29.13
CA GLY A 424 -20.88 -9.58 29.67
C GLY A 424 -21.16 -8.43 30.64
N GLU A 425 -20.29 -7.41 30.65
CA GLU A 425 -20.44 -6.26 31.55
C GLU A 425 -21.50 -5.25 31.08
N TYR A 426 -21.85 -5.27 29.79
CA TYR A 426 -22.70 -4.26 29.15
C TYR A 426 -24.07 -4.80 28.70
N TYR A 427 -24.47 -6.00 29.15
CA TYR A 427 -25.69 -6.65 28.65
C TYR A 427 -26.95 -5.79 28.81
N ASP A 428 -27.15 -5.19 29.98
CA ASP A 428 -28.35 -4.37 30.24
C ASP A 428 -28.39 -3.12 29.35
N GLU A 429 -27.26 -2.40 29.25
CA GLU A 429 -27.13 -1.20 28.42
C GLU A 429 -27.33 -1.48 26.92
N ILE A 430 -26.83 -2.64 26.45
CA ILE A 430 -27.01 -3.11 25.07
C ILE A 430 -28.48 -3.46 24.82
N VAL A 431 -29.12 -4.16 25.75
CA VAL A 431 -30.52 -4.58 25.62
C VAL A 431 -31.45 -3.36 25.57
N ASP A 432 -31.21 -2.37 26.43
CA ASP A 432 -31.96 -1.11 26.41
C ASP A 432 -31.76 -0.36 25.08
N PHE A 433 -30.53 -0.30 24.58
CA PHE A 433 -30.21 0.32 23.28
C PHE A 433 -30.88 -0.39 22.11
N MET A 434 -30.87 -1.72 22.08
CA MET A 434 -31.56 -2.51 21.07
C MET A 434 -33.07 -2.25 21.08
N MET A 435 -33.67 -2.21 22.28
CA MET A 435 -35.09 -1.92 22.43
C MET A 435 -35.40 -0.50 21.95
N GLN A 436 -34.57 0.48 22.30
CA GLN A 436 -34.73 1.86 21.83
C GLN A 436 -34.65 1.95 20.30
N GLN A 437 -33.66 1.32 19.67
CA GLN A 437 -33.54 1.29 18.21
C GLN A 437 -34.72 0.59 17.51
N ALA A 438 -35.32 -0.41 18.15
CA ALA A 438 -36.49 -1.10 17.61
C ALA A 438 -37.75 -0.22 17.63
N VAL A 439 -37.88 0.67 18.63
CA VAL A 439 -39.01 1.60 18.77
C VAL A 439 -38.81 2.85 17.91
N GLU A 440 -37.61 3.42 17.94
CA GLU A 440 -37.20 4.60 17.18
C GLU A 440 -35.91 4.27 16.42
N PRO A 441 -35.99 3.80 15.16
CA PRO A 441 -34.80 3.55 14.37
C PRO A 441 -34.11 4.88 14.10
N VAL A 442 -33.02 5.12 14.81
CA VAL A 442 -32.17 6.30 14.61
C VAL A 442 -31.58 6.18 13.21
N GLY A 443 -32.09 6.99 12.27
CA GLY A 443 -31.47 7.12 10.97
C GLY A 443 -30.06 7.69 11.14
N ILE A 444 -29.10 7.20 10.36
CA ILE A 444 -27.72 7.69 10.40
C ILE A 444 -27.74 9.22 10.20
N GLY A 445 -27.37 9.96 11.25
CA GLY A 445 -27.39 11.42 11.22
C GLY A 445 -26.38 11.95 10.22
N LYS A 446 -26.72 13.04 9.49
CA LYS A 446 -25.74 13.74 8.64
C LYS A 446 -24.54 14.23 9.46
N GLU A 447 -24.78 14.60 10.72
CA GLU A 447 -23.76 15.04 11.69
C GLU A 447 -22.82 13.90 12.09
N GLU A 448 -23.32 12.67 12.27
CA GLU A 448 -22.49 11.51 12.61
C GLU A 448 -21.55 11.11 11.48
N ILE A 449 -22.07 11.10 10.25
CA ILE A 449 -21.24 10.84 9.05
C ILE A 449 -20.16 11.92 8.94
N GLN A 450 -20.51 13.17 9.26
CA GLN A 450 -19.57 14.28 9.22
C GLN A 450 -18.50 14.14 10.31
N ALA A 451 -18.88 13.80 11.54
CA ALA A 451 -17.95 13.55 12.64
C ALA A 451 -16.95 12.43 12.32
N LEU A 452 -17.42 11.31 11.74
CA LEU A 452 -16.55 10.21 11.30
C LEU A 452 -15.59 10.64 10.18
N LYS A 453 -16.05 11.45 9.22
CA LYS A 453 -15.20 12.03 8.18
C LYS A 453 -14.15 12.96 8.75
N ASP A 454 -14.50 13.73 9.78
CA ASP A 454 -13.58 14.67 10.41
C ASP A 454 -12.55 13.94 11.29
N VAL A 455 -12.93 12.83 11.93
CA VAL A 455 -11.98 11.89 12.54
C VAL A 455 -11.02 11.30 11.50
N ALA A 456 -11.52 10.82 10.36
CA ALA A 456 -10.68 10.26 9.31
C ALA A 456 -9.68 11.29 8.76
N LYS A 457 -10.13 12.51 8.46
CA LYS A 457 -9.25 13.63 8.07
C LYS A 457 -8.23 13.94 9.16
N TYR A 458 -8.63 13.94 10.42
CA TYR A 458 -7.72 14.20 11.52
C TYR A 458 -6.60 13.16 11.60
N ILE A 459 -6.94 11.88 11.44
CA ILE A 459 -5.95 10.78 11.38
C ILE A 459 -4.96 11.01 10.24
N ASP A 460 -5.43 11.40 9.05
CA ASP A 460 -4.56 11.70 7.90
C ASP A 460 -3.58 12.86 8.19
N LEU A 461 -4.04 13.89 8.93
CA LEU A 461 -3.20 15.03 9.29
C LEU A 461 -2.11 14.66 10.30
N VAL A 462 -2.42 13.82 11.29
CA VAL A 462 -1.46 13.47 12.36
C VAL A 462 -0.50 12.36 11.95
N ALA A 463 -0.86 11.54 10.96
CA ALA A 463 -0.07 10.38 10.54
C ALA A 463 1.39 10.71 10.16
N GLY A 464 1.63 11.90 9.60
CA GLY A 464 2.97 12.34 9.18
C GLY A 464 3.86 12.88 10.29
N ILE A 465 3.39 12.94 11.54
CA ILE A 465 4.19 13.46 12.66
C ILE A 465 5.14 12.36 13.15
N GLU A 466 6.43 12.62 13.04
CA GLU A 466 7.48 11.83 13.69
C GLU A 466 7.50 12.13 15.18
N VAL A 467 7.55 11.06 15.97
CA VAL A 467 7.44 11.10 17.43
C VAL A 467 8.58 10.30 18.01
N ASP A 468 9.30 10.91 18.94
CA ASP A 468 10.38 10.29 19.71
C ASP A 468 9.92 9.97 21.13
N LEU A 469 10.57 9.01 21.77
CA LEU A 469 10.37 8.70 23.18
C LEU A 469 11.22 9.63 24.04
N ASP A 470 10.63 10.17 25.11
CA ASP A 470 11.39 10.83 26.17
C ASP A 470 12.17 9.82 27.01
N ASP A 471 13.32 10.23 27.56
CA ASP A 471 14.19 9.36 28.36
C ASP A 471 13.46 8.83 29.62
N ALA A 472 12.64 9.66 30.25
CA ALA A 472 11.84 9.26 31.41
C ALA A 472 10.78 8.20 31.03
N THR A 473 10.15 8.36 29.87
CA THR A 473 9.16 7.43 29.32
C THR A 473 9.80 6.09 28.96
N GLU A 474 11.00 6.10 28.37
CA GLU A 474 11.74 4.89 28.08
C GLU A 474 12.11 4.13 29.35
N ASN A 475 12.60 4.84 30.37
CA ASN A 475 12.93 4.25 31.68
C ASN A 475 11.71 3.60 32.34
N LEU A 476 10.54 4.24 32.30
CA LEU A 476 9.31 3.65 32.83
C LEU A 476 8.92 2.36 32.10
N LEU A 477 8.93 2.36 30.76
CA LEU A 477 8.57 1.18 29.98
C LEU A 477 9.54 0.02 30.24
N ARG A 478 10.85 0.31 30.38
CA ARG A 478 11.87 -0.69 30.76
C ARG A 478 11.63 -1.24 32.17
N SER A 479 11.38 -0.39 33.16
CA SER A 479 11.08 -0.81 34.53
C SER A 479 9.83 -1.67 34.60
N TYR A 480 8.76 -1.28 33.88
CA TYR A 480 7.54 -2.07 33.76
C TYR A 480 7.79 -3.45 33.14
N PHE A 481 8.55 -3.51 32.04
CA PHE A 481 8.90 -4.78 31.40
C PHE A 481 9.65 -5.73 32.34
N LEU A 482 10.60 -5.20 33.11
CA LEU A 482 11.37 -5.99 34.09
C LEU A 482 10.48 -6.46 35.26
N ALA A 483 9.64 -5.58 35.80
CA ALA A 483 8.74 -5.90 36.90
C ALA A 483 7.69 -6.96 36.51
N ALA A 484 7.04 -6.80 35.36
CA ALA A 484 6.05 -7.75 34.86
C ALA A 484 6.64 -9.14 34.58
N ARG A 485 7.87 -9.21 34.03
CA ARG A 485 8.57 -10.48 33.82
C ARG A 485 9.07 -11.14 35.10
N LYS A 486 9.36 -10.36 36.15
CA LYS A 486 9.70 -10.86 37.48
C LYS A 486 8.50 -11.57 38.11
N GLU A 487 7.29 -11.02 37.97
CA GLU A 487 6.08 -11.65 38.49
C GLU A 487 5.62 -12.83 37.65
N ASN A 488 5.62 -12.70 36.31
CA ASN A 488 5.29 -13.80 35.41
C ASN A 488 6.13 -13.73 34.14
N THR A 489 6.99 -14.73 33.95
CA THR A 489 7.95 -14.80 32.83
C THR A 489 7.30 -14.83 31.44
N ARG A 490 6.02 -15.20 31.34
CA ARG A 490 5.25 -15.31 30.08
C ARG A 490 4.24 -14.19 29.84
N SER A 491 4.15 -13.22 30.76
CA SER A 491 3.12 -12.17 30.70
C SER A 491 3.35 -11.12 29.62
N VAL A 492 4.60 -10.62 29.53
CA VAL A 492 4.99 -9.57 28.58
C VAL A 492 6.02 -10.15 27.61
N SER A 493 5.60 -10.37 26.38
CA SER A 493 6.50 -10.78 25.30
C SER A 493 7.27 -9.59 24.75
N VAL A 494 8.31 -9.85 23.96
CA VAL A 494 9.00 -8.79 23.20
C VAL A 494 8.03 -8.09 22.22
N GLY A 495 7.08 -8.84 21.65
CA GLY A 495 5.99 -8.29 20.83
C GLY A 495 5.04 -7.38 21.60
N SER A 496 4.76 -7.67 22.87
CA SER A 496 3.98 -6.77 23.73
C SER A 496 4.72 -5.48 24.03
N MET A 497 6.04 -5.54 24.21
CA MET A 497 6.85 -4.34 24.41
C MET A 497 6.89 -3.45 23.15
N SER A 498 7.06 -4.05 21.96
CA SER A 498 7.01 -3.29 20.71
C SER A 498 5.63 -2.66 20.46
N ALA A 499 4.55 -3.37 20.82
CA ALA A 499 3.20 -2.83 20.77
C ALA A 499 2.98 -1.68 21.77
N LEU A 500 3.51 -1.78 23.00
CA LEU A 500 3.44 -0.70 24.00
C LEU A 500 4.13 0.57 23.51
N ILE A 501 5.34 0.44 22.95
CA ILE A 501 6.07 1.56 22.35
C ILE A 501 5.25 2.15 21.19
N ALA A 502 4.71 1.30 20.31
CA ALA A 502 3.89 1.74 19.19
C ALA A 502 2.64 2.52 19.63
N ILE A 503 1.96 2.06 20.68
CA ILE A 503 0.79 2.73 21.28
C ILE A 503 1.19 4.07 21.88
N CYS A 504 2.29 4.14 22.63
CA CYS A 504 2.80 5.36 23.25
C CYS A 504 3.17 6.43 22.21
N LEU A 505 3.88 6.04 21.15
CA LEU A 505 4.20 6.94 20.04
C LEU A 505 2.93 7.41 19.30
N THR A 506 1.94 6.51 19.15
CA THR A 506 0.70 6.82 18.47
C THR A 506 -0.23 7.71 19.30
N SER A 507 -0.25 7.58 20.63
CA SER A 507 -1.03 8.46 21.51
C SER A 507 -0.48 9.88 21.50
N ALA A 508 0.85 10.03 21.53
CA ALA A 508 1.51 11.33 21.37
C ALA A 508 1.24 11.94 19.99
N ARG A 509 1.28 11.12 18.92
CA ARG A 509 0.92 11.52 17.56
C ARG A 509 -0.51 12.04 17.46
N LEU A 510 -1.48 11.32 18.03
CA LEU A 510 -2.88 11.75 18.10
C LEU A 510 -3.05 13.08 18.81
N CYS A 511 -2.18 13.41 19.77
CA CYS A 511 -2.16 14.69 20.46
C CYS A 511 -1.31 15.76 19.76
N ARG A 512 -0.85 15.52 18.53
CA ARG A 512 0.02 16.39 17.73
C ARG A 512 1.34 16.76 18.44
N ARG A 513 1.86 15.87 19.28
CA ARG A 513 3.16 16.04 19.94
C ARG A 513 4.25 15.28 19.19
N LYS A 514 5.48 15.82 19.23
CA LYS A 514 6.69 15.20 18.69
C LYS A 514 7.44 14.33 19.71
N VAL A 515 7.06 14.43 20.98
CA VAL A 515 7.67 13.69 22.08
C VAL A 515 6.58 13.02 22.87
N ALA A 516 6.76 11.73 23.16
CA ALA A 516 5.89 10.95 24.03
C ALA A 516 6.27 11.15 25.49
N ASN A 517 5.28 11.42 26.35
CA ASN A 517 5.47 11.76 27.75
C ASN A 517 5.16 10.56 28.66
N ILE A 518 5.39 10.71 29.96
CA ILE A 518 5.08 9.67 30.96
C ILE A 518 3.59 9.27 30.90
N ASP A 519 2.69 10.24 30.73
CA ASP A 519 1.24 9.98 30.64
C ASP A 519 0.88 9.05 29.46
N ASP A 520 1.63 9.11 28.35
CA ASP A 520 1.42 8.21 27.21
C ASP A 520 1.85 6.78 27.54
N ALA A 521 2.95 6.61 28.28
CA ALA A 521 3.39 5.30 28.73
C ALA A 521 2.45 4.72 29.79
N VAL A 522 1.97 5.53 30.75
CA VAL A 522 0.96 5.10 31.72
C VAL A 522 -0.30 4.64 31.00
N PHE A 523 -0.77 5.39 30.00
CA PHE A 523 -1.92 5.04 29.18
C PHE A 523 -1.70 3.74 28.38
N ALA A 524 -0.53 3.58 27.75
CA ALA A 524 -0.19 2.36 27.02
C ALA A 524 -0.16 1.12 27.94
N ILE A 525 0.48 1.24 29.12
CA ILE A 525 0.55 0.17 30.12
C ILE A 525 -0.85 -0.15 30.63
N TRP A 526 -1.68 0.84 30.93
CA TRP A 526 -3.06 0.65 31.35
C TRP A 526 -3.87 -0.12 30.31
N LEU A 527 -3.76 0.22 29.03
CA LEU A 527 -4.42 -0.50 27.94
C LEU A 527 -3.96 -1.96 27.88
N HIS A 528 -2.66 -2.22 27.97
CA HIS A 528 -2.10 -3.57 27.95
C HIS A 528 -2.57 -4.42 29.13
N VAL A 529 -2.50 -3.90 30.36
CA VAL A 529 -2.92 -4.63 31.57
C VAL A 529 -4.43 -4.88 31.55
N SER A 530 -5.23 -3.90 31.12
CA SER A 530 -6.70 -4.03 31.08
C SER A 530 -7.17 -5.12 30.10
N GLY A 531 -6.42 -5.36 29.04
CA GLY A 531 -6.72 -6.39 28.06
C GLY A 531 -6.05 -7.75 28.30
N SER A 532 -5.16 -7.84 29.30
CA SER A 532 -4.42 -9.08 29.59
C SER A 532 -5.35 -10.21 30.09
N PRO A 533 -5.13 -11.47 29.63
CA PRO A 533 -5.87 -12.62 30.13
C PRO A 533 -5.51 -12.89 31.60
N GLU A 534 -6.47 -13.43 32.36
CA GLU A 534 -6.26 -13.77 33.78
C GLU A 534 -5.15 -14.82 33.98
N PRO A 535 -4.35 -14.74 35.07
CA PRO A 535 -4.43 -13.76 36.17
C PRO A 535 -3.74 -12.43 35.83
N ARG A 536 -4.38 -11.31 36.23
CA ARG A 536 -3.90 -9.94 35.95
C ARG A 536 -3.04 -9.41 37.11
N PHE A 537 -2.13 -8.49 36.78
CA PHE A 537 -1.22 -7.88 37.75
C PHE A 537 -1.86 -6.78 38.60
N ALA A 538 -2.68 -5.95 37.97
CA ALA A 538 -3.35 -4.87 38.65
C ALA A 538 -4.73 -5.32 39.19
N PRO A 539 -5.18 -4.76 40.32
CA PRO A 539 -6.53 -4.95 40.83
C PRO A 539 -7.62 -4.65 39.78
N GLU A 540 -8.68 -5.46 39.76
CA GLU A 540 -9.79 -5.32 38.79
C GLU A 540 -10.45 -3.94 38.80
N GLU A 541 -10.48 -3.29 39.97
CA GLU A 541 -11.04 -1.96 40.18
C GLU A 541 -10.37 -0.88 39.31
N TYR A 542 -9.09 -1.06 38.94
CA TYR A 542 -8.35 -0.12 38.10
C TYR A 542 -8.44 -0.42 36.59
N LEU A 543 -9.02 -1.57 36.24
CA LEU A 543 -8.99 -2.11 34.87
C LEU A 543 -10.35 -2.05 34.18
N GLN A 544 -11.40 -1.65 34.89
CA GLN A 544 -12.68 -1.33 34.27
C GLN A 544 -12.53 -0.02 33.49
N THR A 545 -13.07 0.04 32.27
CA THR A 545 -13.18 1.27 31.49
C THR A 545 -14.52 1.94 31.82
N PRO A 546 -14.59 2.89 32.78
CA PRO A 546 -15.86 3.42 33.23
C PRO A 546 -16.48 4.30 32.16
N ALA A 547 -17.81 4.29 32.09
CA ALA A 547 -18.58 5.15 31.20
C ALA A 547 -18.37 6.67 31.45
N ASP A 548 -18.03 7.05 32.69
CA ASP A 548 -17.83 8.45 33.07
C ASP A 548 -16.35 8.84 33.06
N VAL A 549 -16.02 9.87 32.28
CA VAL A 549 -14.67 10.45 32.18
C VAL A 549 -14.11 10.92 33.53
N ARG A 550 -14.97 11.37 34.45
CA ARG A 550 -14.53 11.76 35.81
C ARG A 550 -14.12 10.55 36.65
N LYS A 551 -14.81 9.42 36.47
CA LYS A 551 -14.41 8.14 37.09
C LYS A 551 -13.13 7.62 36.47
N LEU A 552 -12.97 7.74 35.14
CA LEU A 552 -11.75 7.37 34.43
C LEU A 552 -10.53 8.14 34.95
N GLN A 553 -10.66 9.45 35.20
CA GLN A 553 -9.58 10.25 35.80
C GLN A 553 -9.14 9.70 37.16
N LYS A 554 -10.09 9.33 38.03
CA LYS A 554 -9.77 8.75 39.34
C LYS A 554 -9.06 7.42 39.19
N ILE A 555 -9.55 6.56 38.30
CA ILE A 555 -8.95 5.25 38.01
C ILE A 555 -7.52 5.40 37.47
N ILE A 556 -7.28 6.31 36.52
CA ILE A 556 -5.93 6.52 35.96
C ILE A 556 -4.99 7.07 37.02
N ASN A 557 -5.44 7.97 37.90
CA ASN A 557 -4.61 8.48 38.99
C ASN A 557 -4.26 7.36 39.99
N SER A 558 -5.25 6.56 40.43
CA SER A 558 -5.01 5.42 41.32
C SER A 558 -4.15 4.33 40.65
N PHE A 559 -4.29 4.15 39.34
CA PHE A 559 -3.44 3.26 38.56
C PHE A 559 -2.00 3.77 38.46
N LYS A 560 -1.80 5.08 38.34
CA LYS A 560 -0.48 5.72 38.39
C LYS A 560 0.20 5.44 39.73
N ASP A 561 -0.51 5.66 40.84
CA ASP A 561 -0.01 5.39 42.19
C ASP A 561 0.37 3.90 42.37
N TRP A 562 -0.45 2.99 41.84
CA TRP A 562 -0.15 1.56 41.83
C TRP A 562 1.08 1.23 40.97
N LEU A 563 1.20 1.84 39.78
CA LEU A 563 2.30 1.61 38.86
C LEU A 563 3.63 2.08 39.46
N GLU A 564 3.64 3.20 40.18
CA GLU A 564 4.82 3.67 40.93
C GLU A 564 5.30 2.61 41.94
N GLN A 565 4.37 2.05 42.72
CA GLN A 565 4.67 0.99 43.69
C GLN A 565 5.16 -0.29 43.01
N PHE A 566 4.54 -0.66 41.89
CA PHE A 566 4.85 -1.88 41.14
C PHE A 566 6.24 -1.81 40.48
N THR A 567 6.59 -0.66 39.90
CA THR A 567 7.84 -0.46 39.15
C THR A 567 8.99 0.07 40.00
N SER A 568 8.71 0.53 41.23
CA SER A 568 9.67 1.21 42.11
C SER A 568 10.32 2.44 41.46
N THR A 569 9.63 3.09 40.51
CA THR A 569 10.04 4.33 39.84
C THR A 569 9.09 5.47 40.21
N LEU A 570 9.64 6.66 40.47
CA LEU A 570 8.87 7.90 40.69
C LEU A 570 8.31 8.40 39.35
N LEU A 571 6.99 8.63 39.26
CA LEU A 571 6.27 9.04 38.05
C LEU A 571 5.73 10.49 38.08
#